data_AF-A0A560FFV8-F1
#
_entry.id   AF-A0A560FFV8-F1
#
_cell.length_a   1.000
_cell.length_b   1.000
_cell.length_c   1.000
_cell.angle_alpha   90.00
_cell.angle_beta   90.00
_cell.angle_gamma   90.00
#
_symmetry.space_group_name_H-M   'P 1'
#
loop_
_entity.id
_entity.type
_entity.pdbx_description
1 polymer ?
#
loop_
_entity_poly.entity_id
_entity_poly.type
_entity_poly.pdbx_seq_one_letter_code
_entity_poly.pdbx_strand_id
1 'polypeptide(L)'
;MTIAISRRLIKAHWAAILAAATLVAGIGGSLAACAGPSFATQRLAQENRACAEVGFTPGTGEHARCVDNLDAAMTQTLVPIN
;
A
#
# COMPACT_ATOMS: atom_id res chain seq x y z
N MET A 1 43.76 18.27 -24.43
CA MET A 1 42.96 17.11 -23.95
C MET A 1 42.61 17.18 -22.44
N THR A 2 42.64 18.34 -21.79
CA THR A 2 42.44 18.48 -20.32
C THR A 2 41.05 19.04 -19.91
N ILE A 3 40.41 19.84 -20.77
CA ILE A 3 39.15 20.54 -20.46
C ILE A 3 37.93 19.61 -20.32
N ALA A 4 37.94 18.45 -20.99
CA ALA A 4 36.83 17.50 -20.97
C ALA A 4 36.71 16.71 -19.65
N ILE A 5 37.83 16.51 -18.95
CA ILE A 5 37.90 15.78 -17.68
C ILE A 5 37.30 16.64 -16.54
N SER A 6 37.58 17.95 -16.56
CA SER A 6 37.07 18.92 -15.59
C SER A 6 35.55 19.02 -15.58
N ARG A 7 34.91 19.02 -16.76
CA ARG A 7 33.44 19.11 -16.87
C ARG A 7 32.72 17.85 -16.38
N ARG A 8 33.35 16.67 -16.52
CA ARG A 8 32.79 15.40 -16.02
C ARG A 8 32.81 15.34 -14.48
N LEU A 9 33.89 15.82 -13.87
CA LEU A 9 34.04 15.88 -12.41
C LEU A 9 33.06 16.89 -11.77
N ILE A 10 32.79 18.01 -12.43
CA ILE A 10 31.77 18.99 -12.00
C ILE A 10 30.37 18.35 -12.06
N LYS A 11 30.01 17.68 -13.16
CA LYS A 11 28.69 17.04 -13.27
C LYS A 11 28.48 15.92 -12.23
N ALA A 12 29.54 15.19 -11.90
CA ALA A 12 29.53 14.16 -10.87
C ALA A 12 29.36 14.74 -9.46
N HIS A 13 29.95 15.91 -9.15
CA HIS A 13 29.77 16.52 -7.83
C HIS A 13 28.32 16.98 -7.60
N TRP A 14 27.61 17.44 -8.63
CA TRP A 14 26.22 17.93 -8.47
C TRP A 14 25.27 16.74 -8.25
N ALA A 15 25.57 15.58 -8.84
CA ALA A 15 24.81 14.35 -8.60
C ALA A 15 24.99 13.83 -7.17
N ALA A 16 26.19 13.94 -6.59
CA ALA A 16 26.47 13.49 -5.23
C ALA A 16 25.85 14.41 -4.16
N ILE A 17 25.83 15.73 -4.37
CA ILE A 17 25.24 16.69 -3.43
C ILE A 17 23.71 16.50 -3.32
N LEU A 18 23.03 16.18 -4.43
CA LEU A 18 21.60 15.86 -4.43
C LEU A 18 21.27 14.56 -3.68
N ALA A 19 22.19 13.61 -3.58
CA ALA A 19 21.99 12.36 -2.85
C ALA A 19 22.21 12.51 -1.32
N ALA A 20 22.95 13.53 -0.88
CA ALA A 20 23.23 13.74 0.55
C ALA A 20 22.13 14.54 1.29
N ALA A 21 21.30 15.30 0.56
CA ALA A 21 20.21 16.09 1.14
C ALA A 21 18.95 15.28 1.48
N THR A 22 18.89 13.99 1.15
CA THR A 22 17.71 13.15 1.40
C THR A 22 17.71 12.44 2.76
N LEU A 23 18.78 12.56 3.56
CA LEU A 23 18.90 11.87 4.85
C LEU A 23 18.07 12.48 6.00
N VAL A 24 17.49 13.68 5.85
CA VAL A 24 16.70 14.36 6.91
C VAL A 24 15.18 14.23 6.72
N ALA A 25 14.70 13.61 5.65
CA ALA A 25 13.28 13.25 5.47
C ALA A 25 12.96 11.79 5.85
N GLY A 26 13.89 11.09 6.50
CA GLY A 26 13.83 9.65 6.76
C GLY A 26 13.12 9.20 8.03
N ILE A 27 12.49 10.09 8.81
CA ILE A 27 11.69 9.71 10.00
C ILE A 27 10.17 9.90 9.77
N GLY A 28 9.79 10.69 8.75
CA GLY A 28 8.38 10.95 8.42
C GLY A 28 7.75 10.00 7.39
N GLY A 29 8.52 9.09 6.79
CA GLY A 29 8.06 8.24 5.68
C GLY A 29 7.42 6.90 6.08
N SER A 30 7.46 6.52 7.35
CA SER A 30 7.02 5.18 7.79
C SER A 30 5.54 5.09 8.20
N LEU A 31 4.81 6.20 8.27
CA LEU A 31 3.40 6.20 8.67
C LEU A 31 2.43 6.03 7.49
N ALA A 32 2.89 6.16 6.24
CA ALA A 32 2.03 5.98 5.06
C ALA A 32 1.96 4.52 4.56
N ALA A 33 2.76 3.62 5.14
CA ALA A 33 2.77 2.20 4.75
C ALA A 33 1.63 1.37 5.36
N CYS A 34 0.92 1.90 6.37
CA CYS A 34 -0.17 1.17 7.03
C CYS A 34 -1.56 1.42 6.44
N ALA A 35 -1.68 2.23 5.39
CA ALA A 35 -2.97 2.52 4.74
C ALA A 35 -2.87 2.40 3.22
N GLY A 36 -2.34 1.28 2.73
CA GLY A 36 -2.38 0.94 1.32
C GLY A 36 -3.73 0.30 0.93
N PRO A 37 -4.17 0.43 -0.33
CA PRO A 37 -5.34 -0.29 -0.86
C PRO A 37 -5.23 -1.82 -0.75
N SER A 38 -4.05 -2.33 -0.37
CA SER A 38 -3.79 -3.72 -0.01
C SER A 38 -4.70 -4.25 1.10
N PHE A 39 -5.06 -3.45 2.11
CA PHE A 39 -5.92 -3.96 3.18
C PHE A 39 -7.36 -4.17 2.70
N ALA A 40 -7.90 -3.25 1.92
CA ALA A 40 -9.24 -3.36 1.35
C ALA A 40 -9.34 -4.54 0.37
N THR A 41 -8.36 -4.72 -0.51
CA THR A 41 -8.34 -5.85 -1.45
C THR A 41 -8.11 -7.19 -0.77
N GLN A 42 -7.24 -7.24 0.23
CA GLN A 42 -6.98 -8.45 1.01
C GLN A 42 -8.18 -8.85 1.87
N ARG A 43 -8.89 -7.88 2.44
CA ARG A 43 -10.13 -8.09 3.17
C ARG A 43 -11.23 -8.63 2.28
N LEU A 44 -11.46 -8.00 1.12
CA LEU A 44 -12.44 -8.50 0.15
C LEU A 44 -12.11 -9.94 -0.31
N ALA A 45 -10.83 -10.25 -0.53
CA ALA A 45 -10.39 -11.61 -0.87
C ALA A 45 -10.58 -12.61 0.28
N GLN A 46 -10.51 -12.17 1.53
CA GLN A 46 -10.82 -13.00 2.71
C GLN A 46 -12.32 -13.26 2.83
N GLU A 47 -13.15 -12.24 2.67
CA GLU A 47 -14.62 -12.34 2.73
C GLU A 47 -15.15 -13.26 1.62
N ASN A 48 -14.60 -13.13 0.40
CA ASN A 48 -14.92 -14.03 -0.72
C ASN A 48 -14.61 -15.51 -0.42
N ARG A 49 -13.48 -15.79 0.25
CA ARG A 49 -13.10 -17.15 0.66
C ARG A 49 -13.98 -17.67 1.78
N ALA A 50 -14.26 -16.86 2.81
CA ALA A 50 -15.14 -17.23 3.91
C ALA A 50 -16.55 -17.59 3.40
N CYS A 51 -17.10 -16.81 2.48
CA CYS A 51 -18.41 -17.10 1.87
C CYS A 51 -18.40 -18.37 1.01
N ALA A 52 -17.28 -18.69 0.35
CA ALA A 52 -17.13 -19.95 -0.38
C ALA A 52 -17.02 -21.17 0.56
N GLU A 53 -16.32 -21.02 1.69
CA GLU A 53 -16.15 -22.07 2.70
C GLU A 53 -17.46 -22.45 3.39
N VAL A 54 -18.38 -21.51 3.58
CA VAL A 54 -19.72 -21.79 4.12
C VAL A 54 -20.71 -22.35 3.08
N GLY A 55 -20.26 -22.56 1.84
CA GLY A 55 -21.03 -23.24 0.80
C GLY A 55 -21.74 -22.32 -0.21
N PHE A 56 -21.52 -21.00 -0.17
CA PHE A 56 -22.03 -20.12 -1.21
C PHE A 56 -21.12 -20.18 -2.45
N THR A 57 -21.71 -20.50 -3.60
CA THR A 57 -20.94 -20.65 -4.84
C THR A 57 -20.50 -19.28 -5.38
N PRO A 58 -19.20 -19.05 -5.66
CA PRO A 58 -18.72 -17.79 -6.22
C PRO A 58 -19.44 -17.44 -7.54
N GLY A 59 -19.83 -16.17 -7.69
CA GLY A 59 -20.57 -15.70 -8.86
C GLY A 59 -22.09 -15.88 -8.80
N THR A 60 -22.62 -16.41 -7.70
CA THR A 60 -24.07 -16.43 -7.42
C THR A 60 -24.52 -15.20 -6.63
N GLY A 61 -25.82 -14.89 -6.68
CA GLY A 61 -26.38 -13.77 -5.93
C GLY A 61 -26.33 -13.98 -4.41
N GLU A 62 -26.43 -15.22 -3.96
CA GLU A 62 -26.30 -15.63 -2.56
C GLU A 62 -24.88 -15.37 -2.04
N HIS A 63 -23.86 -15.68 -2.84
CA HIS A 63 -22.46 -15.41 -2.51
C HIS A 63 -22.19 -13.91 -2.41
N ALA A 64 -22.70 -13.11 -3.35
CA ALA A 64 -22.59 -11.64 -3.29
C ALA A 64 -23.24 -11.07 -2.03
N ARG A 65 -24.44 -11.53 -1.67
CA ARG A 65 -25.10 -11.11 -0.42
C ARG A 65 -24.32 -11.52 0.82
N CYS A 66 -23.69 -12.69 0.83
CA CYS A 66 -22.84 -13.11 1.94
C CYS A 66 -21.67 -12.16 2.12
N VAL A 67 -20.95 -11.83 1.03
CA VAL A 67 -19.80 -10.94 1.06
C VAL A 67 -20.21 -9.53 1.51
N ASP A 68 -21.30 -8.99 0.98
CA ASP A 68 -21.80 -7.66 1.35
C ASP A 68 -22.18 -7.57 2.84
N ASN A 69 -22.87 -8.60 3.37
CA ASN A 69 -23.24 -8.64 4.79
C ASN A 69 -22.00 -8.77 5.69
N LEU A 70 -21.01 -9.54 5.26
CA LEU A 70 -19.77 -9.74 6.03
C LEU A 70 -18.90 -8.46 6.01
N ASP A 71 -18.81 -7.78 4.87
CA ASP A 71 -18.14 -6.48 4.79
C ASP A 71 -18.83 -5.45 5.70
N ALA A 72 -20.17 -5.39 5.67
CA ALA A 72 -20.91 -4.48 6.56
C ALA A 72 -20.64 -4.78 8.05
N ALA A 73 -20.59 -6.05 8.45
CA ALA A 73 -20.34 -6.46 9.84
C ALA A 73 -18.90 -6.16 10.30
N MET A 74 -17.91 -6.44 9.46
CA MET A 74 -16.51 -6.20 9.78
C MET A 74 -16.18 -4.70 9.80
N THR A 75 -16.79 -3.89 8.95
CA THR A 75 -16.62 -2.43 8.96
C THR A 75 -17.12 -1.80 10.26
N GLN A 76 -18.21 -2.33 10.83
CA GLN A 76 -18.72 -1.89 12.14
C GLN A 76 -17.78 -2.28 13.30
N THR A 77 -17.05 -3.38 13.17
CA THR A 77 -16.13 -3.85 14.22
C THR A 77 -14.83 -3.04 14.26
N LEU A 78 -14.46 -2.39 13.15
CA LEU A 78 -13.28 -1.53 13.07
C LEU A 78 -13.46 -0.13 13.65
N VAL A 79 -14.65 0.23 14.14
CA VAL A 79 -14.83 1.51 14.84
C VAL A 79 -14.01 1.46 16.14
N PRO A 80 -12.94 2.28 16.29
CA PRO A 80 -12.16 2.28 17.51
C PRO A 80 -13.05 2.70 18.67
N ILE A 81 -13.05 1.90 19.74
CA ILE A 81 -13.61 2.30 21.03
C ILE A 81 -12.83 3.57 21.45
N ASN A 82 -13.48 4.74 21.41
CA ASN A 82 -12.94 5.97 21.99
C ASN A 82 -13.46 6.14 23.41
#